data_AF-A0A7W3TZK9-F1
#
_entry.id   AF-A0A7W3TZK9-F1
#
_cell.length_a   1.000
_cell.length_b   1.000
_cell.length_c   1.000
_cell.angle_alpha   90.00
_cell.angle_beta   90.00
_cell.angle_gamma   90.00
#
_symmetry.space_group_name_H-M   'P 1'
#
loop_
_entity.id
_entity.type
_entity.pdbx_description
1 polymer ?
#
loop_
_entity_poly.entity_id
_entity_poly.type
_entity_poly.pdbx_seq_one_letter_code
_entity_poly.pdbx_strand_id
1 'polypeptide(L)'
;MAKRQTLTVADLRNLPLIITHRSLIYDELNDWLIPQDTQLQIVVESNLLANACYLAESGVGNIVCIEGAPRPASTDLKFIPFSPERRQNQFLIWRKGVTLTDPTQKLVEKICEGIHS
;
A
#
# COMPACT_ATOMS: atom_id res chain seq x y z
N MET A 1 10.84 12.29 9.62
CA MET A 1 11.34 10.93 9.28
C MET A 1 12.10 10.84 7.96
N ALA A 2 12.00 11.83 7.06
CA ALA A 2 12.53 11.80 5.70
C ALA A 2 14.04 11.48 5.52
N LYS A 3 14.85 11.60 6.58
CA LYS A 3 16.28 11.22 6.58
C LYS A 3 16.52 9.71 6.74
N ARG A 4 15.54 8.94 7.21
CA ARG A 4 15.66 7.48 7.34
C ARG A 4 15.52 6.82 5.96
N GLN A 5 16.29 5.76 5.74
CA GLN A 5 16.26 4.98 4.50
C GLN A 5 15.26 3.82 4.58
N THR A 6 15.05 3.28 5.78
CA THR A 6 14.08 2.21 6.06
C THR A 6 13.43 2.42 7.44
N LEU A 7 12.30 1.75 7.68
CA LEU A 7 11.62 1.71 8.99
C LEU A 7 11.26 0.28 9.36
N THR A 8 11.21 -0.03 10.65
CA THR A 8 10.61 -1.27 11.16
C THR A 8 9.17 -1.01 11.58
N VAL A 9 8.36 -2.07 11.71
CA VAL A 9 7.00 -1.95 12.27
C VAL A 9 7.01 -1.34 13.68
N ALA A 10 8.03 -1.68 14.48
CA ALA A 10 8.18 -1.15 15.84
C ALA A 10 8.36 0.38 15.87
N ASP A 11 8.94 0.97 14.83
CA ASP A 11 9.10 2.43 14.71
C ASP A 11 7.74 3.16 14.58
N LEU A 12 6.66 2.47 14.23
CA LEU A 12 5.34 3.06 14.03
C LEU A 12 4.56 3.28 15.33
N ARG A 13 4.95 2.63 16.43
CA ARG A 13 4.17 2.58 17.69
C ARG A 13 3.78 3.95 18.26
N ASN A 14 4.63 4.96 18.05
CA ASN A 14 4.45 6.30 18.61
C ASN A 14 4.14 7.35 17.53
N LEU A 15 3.64 6.91 16.37
CA LEU A 15 3.33 7.79 15.26
C LEU A 15 1.83 7.82 15.01
N PRO A 16 1.25 9.01 14.78
CA PRO A 16 -0.08 9.09 14.21
C PRO A 16 -0.06 8.50 12.81
N LEU A 17 -0.85 7.47 12.58
CA LEU A 17 -0.94 6.76 11.31
C LEU A 17 -2.24 7.06 10.57
N ILE A 18 -2.10 7.28 9.27
CA ILE A 18 -3.19 7.30 8.31
C ILE A 18 -3.14 5.97 7.56
N ILE A 19 -4.16 5.14 7.72
CA ILE A 19 -4.22 3.82 7.09
C ILE A 19 -5.23 3.81 5.95
N THR A 20 -4.95 3.01 4.92
CA THR A 20 -5.83 2.90 3.77
C THR A 20 -6.89 1.81 3.98
N HIS A 21 -8.17 2.17 3.92
CA HIS A 21 -9.30 1.26 4.12
C HIS A 21 -9.58 0.43 2.85
N ARG A 22 -8.63 -0.41 2.43
CA ARG A 22 -8.89 -1.53 1.52
C ARG A 22 -8.95 -2.79 2.36
N SER A 23 -10.08 -3.46 2.38
CA SER A 23 -10.35 -4.62 3.25
C SER A 23 -9.31 -5.75 3.13
N LEU A 24 -8.73 -5.97 1.95
CA LEU A 24 -7.63 -6.94 1.74
C LEU A 24 -6.30 -6.52 2.38
N ILE A 25 -6.09 -5.21 2.50
CA ILE A 25 -4.90 -4.64 3.13
C ILE A 25 -5.06 -4.70 4.66
N TYR A 26 -6.28 -4.61 5.19
CA TYR A 26 -6.52 -4.51 6.63
C TYR A 26 -6.17 -5.81 7.37
N ASP A 27 -6.50 -6.99 6.87
CA ASP A 27 -6.21 -8.26 7.57
C ASP A 27 -4.72 -8.64 7.48
N GLU A 28 -4.12 -8.61 6.29
CA GLU A 28 -2.68 -8.91 6.12
C GLU A 28 -1.78 -7.83 6.74
N LEU A 29 -2.14 -6.54 6.60
CA LEU A 29 -1.40 -5.50 7.29
C LEU A 29 -1.69 -5.53 8.79
N ASN A 30 -2.88 -5.88 9.30
CA ASN A 30 -3.06 -5.98 10.75
C ASN A 30 -2.22 -7.12 11.31
N ASP A 31 -2.26 -8.31 10.74
CA ASP A 31 -1.47 -9.43 11.26
C ASP A 31 0.03 -9.11 11.31
N TRP A 32 0.51 -8.27 10.40
CA TRP A 32 1.92 -7.89 10.32
C TRP A 32 2.30 -6.58 11.03
N LEU A 33 1.50 -5.51 10.87
CA LEU A 33 1.69 -4.20 11.52
C LEU A 33 1.27 -4.23 12.99
N ILE A 34 0.28 -5.07 13.31
CA ILE A 34 -0.30 -5.29 14.64
C ILE A 34 -0.05 -6.76 15.03
N PRO A 35 1.20 -7.17 15.31
CA PRO A 35 1.40 -8.33 16.17
C PRO A 35 0.57 -8.09 17.44
N GLN A 36 -0.03 -9.13 18.03
CA GLN A 36 -1.09 -9.00 19.06
C GLN A 36 -0.78 -8.07 20.26
N ASP A 37 0.47 -7.63 20.45
CA ASP A 37 0.92 -6.70 21.49
C ASP A 37 1.32 -5.29 20.99
N THR A 38 1.01 -4.91 19.75
CA THR A 38 1.41 -3.62 19.16
C THR A 38 0.21 -2.70 18.95
N GLN A 39 -0.06 -1.82 19.91
CA GLN A 39 -1.06 -0.78 19.73
C GLN A 39 -0.52 0.31 18.79
N LEU A 40 -1.12 0.45 17.61
CA LEU A 40 -0.83 1.53 16.67
C LEU A 40 -1.77 2.71 16.90
N GLN A 41 -1.26 3.93 16.75
CA GLN A 41 -2.07 5.14 16.86
C GLN A 41 -2.70 5.49 15.50
N ILE A 42 -3.79 4.82 15.15
CA ILE A 42 -4.55 5.12 13.93
C ILE A 42 -5.38 6.39 14.18
N VAL A 43 -5.04 7.47 13.47
CA VAL A 43 -5.74 8.77 13.61
C VAL A 43 -6.75 9.01 12.49
N VAL A 44 -6.53 8.40 11.32
CA VAL A 44 -7.42 8.53 10.16
C VAL A 44 -7.42 7.23 9.37
N GLU A 45 -8.61 6.85 8.88
CA GLU A 45 -8.78 5.82 7.88
C GLU A 45 -9.27 6.47 6.57
N SER A 46 -8.62 6.19 5.45
CA SER A 46 -8.99 6.75 4.14
C SER A 46 -8.95 5.69 3.05
N ASN A 47 -9.99 5.55 2.24
CA ASN A 47 -9.97 4.66 1.07
C ASN A 47 -9.23 5.25 -0.14
N LEU A 48 -8.93 6.56 -0.12
CA LEU A 48 -8.26 7.27 -1.21
C LEU A 48 -6.87 7.74 -0.77
N LEU A 49 -5.83 7.20 -1.41
CA LEU A 49 -4.44 7.56 -1.11
C LEU A 49 -4.18 9.05 -1.33
N ALA A 50 -4.76 9.66 -2.37
CA ALA A 50 -4.62 11.09 -2.63
C ALA A 50 -5.07 11.95 -1.43
N ASN A 51 -6.22 11.64 -0.83
CA ASN A 51 -6.71 12.37 0.35
C ASN A 51 -5.78 12.16 1.55
N ALA A 52 -5.30 10.94 1.75
CA ALA A 52 -4.32 10.65 2.80
C ALA A 52 -3.04 11.48 2.63
N CYS A 53 -2.63 11.76 1.39
CA CYS A 53 -1.45 12.57 1.09
C CYS A 53 -1.60 14.02 1.53
N TYR A 54 -2.71 14.66 1.18
CA TYR A 54 -2.96 16.03 1.64
C TYR A 54 -3.08 16.13 3.17
N LEU A 55 -3.65 15.11 3.82
CA LEU A 55 -3.70 15.04 5.27
C LEU A 55 -2.31 14.89 5.90
N ALA A 56 -1.45 14.05 5.33
CA ALA A 56 -0.09 13.87 5.81
C ALA A 56 0.77 15.13 5.63
N GLU A 57 0.65 15.80 4.48
CA GLU A 57 1.31 17.10 4.25
C GLU A 57 0.87 18.17 5.25
N SER A 58 -0.42 18.15 5.62
CA SER A 58 -0.97 19.05 6.63
C SER A 58 -0.57 18.68 8.07
N GLY A 59 0.24 17.63 8.25
CA GLY A 59 0.77 17.20 9.55
C GLY A 59 -0.18 16.31 10.36
N VAL A 60 -1.27 15.81 9.78
CA VAL A 60 -2.26 14.97 10.48
C VAL A 60 -1.66 13.62 10.89
N GLY A 61 -0.79 13.04 10.06
CA GLY A 61 -0.16 11.76 10.35
C GLY A 61 0.72 11.23 9.24
N ASN A 62 1.26 10.02 9.43
CA ASN A 62 2.11 9.31 8.50
C ASN A 62 1.30 8.23 7.77
N ILE A 63 1.47 8.09 6.47
CA ILE A 63 0.66 7.17 5.67
C ILE A 63 1.34 5.81 5.59
N VAL A 64 0.60 4.74 5.84
CA VAL A 64 1.01 3.38 5.49
C VAL A 64 0.33 2.96 4.19
N CYS A 65 1.14 2.59 3.19
CA CYS A 65 0.67 2.33 1.83
C CYS A 65 1.69 1.49 1.04
N ILE A 66 1.26 0.99 -0.12
CA ILE A 66 2.08 0.18 -1.02
C ILE A 66 2.85 1.11 -1.97
N GLU A 67 4.09 0.74 -2.29
CA GLU A 67 4.90 1.42 -3.30
C GLU A 67 4.24 1.36 -4.69
N GLY A 68 4.42 2.40 -5.50
CA GLY A 68 3.81 2.49 -6.83
C GLY A 68 2.33 2.85 -6.86
N ALA A 69 1.66 2.94 -5.70
CA ALA A 69 0.29 3.46 -5.64
C ALA A 69 0.25 4.93 -6.10
N PRO A 70 -0.67 5.31 -7.01
CA PRO A 70 -0.72 6.67 -7.55
C PRO A 70 -0.88 7.71 -6.45
N ARG A 71 0.01 8.70 -6.45
CA ARG A 71 0.07 9.76 -5.46
C ARG A 71 0.12 11.11 -6.17
N PRO A 72 -0.53 12.18 -5.65
CA PRO A 72 -0.46 13.47 -6.29
C PRO A 72 1.00 13.96 -6.38
N ALA A 73 1.45 14.33 -7.57
CA ALA A 73 2.82 14.85 -7.78
C ALA A 73 3.06 16.19 -7.07
N SER A 74 1.99 16.85 -6.61
CA SER A 74 2.04 18.10 -5.87
C SER A 74 2.52 17.95 -4.42
N THR A 75 2.62 16.72 -3.90
CA THR A 75 2.95 16.52 -2.48
C THR A 75 4.44 16.30 -2.24
N ASP A 76 5.03 16.96 -1.25
CA ASP A 76 6.42 16.74 -0.79
C ASP A 76 6.52 15.56 0.19
N LEU A 77 5.97 14.41 -0.22
CA LEU A 77 5.96 13.19 0.57
C LEU A 77 7.01 12.21 0.05
N LYS A 78 7.84 11.71 0.97
CA LYS A 78 8.83 10.68 0.68
C LYS A 78 8.31 9.31 1.11
N PHE A 79 8.35 8.34 0.20
CA PHE A 79 8.12 6.94 0.53
C PHE A 79 9.35 6.37 1.26
N ILE A 80 9.12 5.68 2.38
CA ILE A 80 10.16 5.00 3.16
C ILE A 80 9.76 3.54 3.28
N PRO A 81 10.52 2.59 2.68
CA PRO A 81 10.19 1.18 2.73
C PRO A 81 10.41 0.60 4.13
N PHE A 82 9.71 -0.50 4.41
CA PHE A 82 9.91 -1.25 5.65
C PHE A 82 11.12 -2.20 5.57
N SER A 83 11.72 -2.49 6.72
CA SER A 83 12.71 -3.53 6.93
C SER A 83 12.20 -4.50 8.02
N PRO A 84 12.07 -5.81 7.73
CA PRO A 84 12.33 -6.45 6.43
C PRO A 84 11.33 -6.00 5.36
N GLU A 85 11.78 -5.97 4.09
CA GLU A 85 10.92 -5.62 2.96
C GLU A 85 9.78 -6.64 2.81
N ARG A 86 8.58 -6.15 2.52
CA ARG A 86 7.41 -6.98 2.20
C ARG A 86 6.86 -6.57 0.84
N ARG A 87 6.69 -7.56 -0.03
CA ARG A 87 6.17 -7.39 -1.38
C ARG A 87 4.79 -8.02 -1.47
N GLN A 88 3.83 -7.29 -2.02
CA GLN A 88 2.54 -7.86 -2.40
C GLN A 88 2.59 -8.24 -3.88
N ASN A 89 2.18 -9.47 -4.17
CA ASN A 89 2.10 -9.97 -5.53
C ASN A 89 0.71 -9.67 -6.10
N GLN A 90 0.67 -9.22 -7.35
CA GLN A 90 -0.58 -9.01 -8.08
C GLN A 90 -0.83 -10.23 -8.97
N PHE A 91 -2.06 -10.71 -8.98
CA PHE A 91 -2.45 -11.89 -9.75
C PHE A 91 -3.64 -11.57 -10.65
N LEU A 92 -3.58 -12.00 -11.92
CA LEU A 92 -4.76 -12.11 -12.77
C LEU A 92 -5.34 -13.50 -12.58
N ILE A 93 -6.62 -13.57 -12.19
CA ILE A 93 -7.30 -14.82 -11.82
C ILE A 93 -8.60 -14.94 -12.60
N TRP A 94 -8.89 -16.13 -13.13
CA TRP A 94 -10.16 -16.46 -13.77
C TRP A 94 -10.57 -17.90 -13.45
N ARG A 95 -11.83 -18.23 -13.74
CA ARG A 95 -12.42 -19.53 -13.43
C ARG A 95 -11.74 -20.65 -14.23
N LYS A 96 -11.37 -21.73 -13.53
CA LYS A 96 -10.82 -22.94 -14.15
C LYS A 96 -11.80 -23.53 -15.17
N GLY A 97 -11.30 -23.90 -16.34
CA GLY A 97 -12.10 -24.47 -17.43
C GLY A 97 -12.80 -23.44 -18.33
N VAL A 98 -12.58 -22.15 -18.13
CA VAL A 98 -13.03 -21.11 -19.06
C VAL A 98 -11.92 -20.82 -20.06
N THR A 99 -12.20 -21.06 -21.34
CA THR A 99 -11.34 -20.60 -22.44
C THR A 99 -11.53 -19.10 -22.61
N LEU A 100 -10.43 -18.34 -22.48
CA LEU A 100 -10.43 -16.92 -22.76
C LEU A 100 -10.65 -16.68 -24.26
N THR A 101 -11.48 -15.69 -24.61
CA THR A 101 -11.66 -15.27 -26.00
C THR A 101 -10.39 -14.59 -26.52
N ASP A 102 -10.19 -14.54 -27.83
CA ASP A 102 -9.00 -13.91 -28.43
C ASP A 102 -8.78 -12.46 -27.96
N PRO A 103 -9.81 -11.58 -27.84
CA PRO A 103 -9.61 -10.24 -27.28
C PRO A 103 -9.14 -10.26 -25.83
N THR A 104 -9.66 -11.18 -25.01
CA THR A 104 -9.28 -11.30 -23.60
C THR A 104 -7.86 -11.84 -23.44
N GLN A 105 -7.44 -12.82 -24.27
CA GLN A 105 -6.06 -13.31 -24.29
C GLN A 105 -5.09 -12.18 -24.63
N LYS A 106 -5.35 -11.43 -25.70
CA LYS A 106 -4.53 -10.27 -26.09
C LYS A 106 -4.45 -9.19 -25.01
N LEU A 107 -5.54 -8.99 -24.25
CA LEU A 107 -5.52 -8.06 -23.12
C LEU A 107 -4.62 -8.58 -21.98
N VAL A 108 -4.71 -9.86 -21.64
CA VAL A 108 -3.86 -10.48 -20.61
C VAL A 108 -2.39 -10.40 -21.00
N GLU A 109 -2.04 -10.72 -22.24
CA GLU A 109 -0.68 -10.57 -22.79
C GLU A 109 -0.16 -9.15 -22.60
N LYS A 110 -0.93 -8.15 -23.05
CA LYS A 110 -0.56 -6.73 -22.90
C LYS A 110 -0.38 -6.29 -21.45
N ILE A 111 -1.24 -6.76 -20.54
CA ILE A 111 -1.12 -6.44 -19.12
C ILE A 111 0.16 -7.07 -18.54
N CYS A 112 0.44 -8.33 -18.86
CA CYS A 112 1.64 -9.01 -18.40
C CYS A 112 2.95 -8.39 -18.94
N GLU A 113 2.96 -7.94 -20.19
CA GLU A 113 4.10 -7.20 -20.77
C GLU A 113 4.32 -5.86 -20.05
N GLY A 114 3.25 -5.11 -19.79
CA GLY A 114 3.33 -3.79 -19.18
C GLY A 114 3.69 -3.76 -17.69
N ILE A 115 3.60 -4.89 -16.97
CA ILE A 115 3.92 -4.98 -15.53
C ILE A 115 5.41 -5.24 -15.27
N HIS A 116 6.19 -5.69 -16.28
CA HIS A 116 7.64 -5.96 -16.15
C HIS A 116 8.55 -4.79 -16.55
N SER A 117 7.99 -3.59 -16.79
CA SER A 117 8.73 -2.36 -17.12
C SER A 117 8.76 -1.39 -15.94
#